data_AF-A0A540WLR1-F1
#
_entry.id   AF-A0A540WLR1-F1
#
_cell.length_a   1.000
_cell.length_b   1.000
_cell.length_c   1.000
_cell.angle_alpha   90.00
_cell.angle_beta   90.00
_cell.angle_gamma   90.00
#
_symmetry.space_group_name_H-M   'P 1'
#
loop_
_entity.id
_entity.type
_entity.pdbx_description
1 polymer ?
#
loop_
_entity_poly.entity_id
_entity_poly.type
_entity_poly.pdbx_seq_one_letter_code
_entity_poly.pdbx_strand_id
1 'polypeptide(L)' 'MAKTQQRGQVIRRKARQVKATTARAVSGAGKHARQVQVTLGDLIAAAFDTVGGEVKKVKQVMSSTDMTLATGKHIVFVG' A
#
# COMPACT_ATOMS: atom_id res chain seq x y z
N MET A 1 -16.61 -39.63 -27.50
CA MET A 1 -15.65 -38.49 -27.57
C MET A 1 -16.07 -37.27 -26.71
N ALA A 2 -16.99 -37.38 -25.72
CA ALA A 2 -17.55 -36.20 -25.02
C ALA A 2 -16.99 -35.89 -23.61
N LYS A 3 -16.23 -36.82 -22.99
CA LYS A 3 -15.80 -36.69 -21.57
C LYS A 3 -14.56 -35.82 -21.35
N THR A 4 -13.78 -35.51 -22.40
CA THR A 4 -12.51 -34.76 -22.27
C THR A 4 -12.72 -33.24 -22.22
N GLN A 5 -13.78 -32.72 -22.84
CA GLN A 5 -14.05 -31.27 -22.89
C GLN A 5 -14.54 -30.70 -21.55
N GLN A 6 -15.23 -31.49 -20.73
CA GLN A 6 -15.74 -31.06 -19.42
C GLN A 6 -14.60 -30.78 -18.41
N ARG A 7 -13.54 -31.59 -18.41
CA ARG A 7 -12.40 -31.41 -17.49
C ARG A 7 -11.63 -30.10 -17.77
N GLY A 8 -11.42 -29.75 -19.03
CA GLY A 8 -10.73 -28.51 -19.41
C GLY A 8 -11.46 -27.23 -18.97
N GLN A 9 -12.80 -27.23 -19.01
CA GLN A 9 -13.60 -26.09 -18.53
C GLN A 9 -13.57 -25.94 -17.01
N VAL A 10 -13.60 -27.05 -16.26
CA VAL A 10 -13.56 -27.02 -14.79
C VAL A 10 -12.20 -26.51 -14.30
N ILE A 11 -11.10 -26.89 -14.96
CA ILE A 11 -9.75 -26.40 -14.64
C ILE A 11 -9.65 -24.89 -14.88
N ARG A 12 -10.18 -24.38 -16.00
CA ARG A 12 -10.22 -22.93 -16.28
C ARG A 12 -11.04 -22.15 -15.25
N ARG A 13 -12.18 -22.70 -14.79
CA ARG A 13 -13.01 -22.06 -13.75
C ARG A 13 -12.30 -22.02 -12.40
N LYS A 14 -11.63 -23.10 -11.98
CA LYS A 14 -10.85 -23.12 -10.74
C LYS A 14 -9.69 -22.13 -10.77
N ALA A 15 -8.92 -22.06 -11.86
CA ALA A 15 -7.83 -21.10 -11.99
C ALA A 15 -8.32 -19.63 -11.89
N ARG A 16 -9.48 -19.34 -12.51
CA ARG A 16 -10.10 -18.01 -12.45
C ARG A 16 -10.62 -17.66 -11.05
N GLN A 17 -11.17 -18.64 -10.32
CA GLN A 17 -11.57 -18.47 -8.93
C GLN A 17 -10.37 -18.22 -8.02
N VAL A 18 -9.29 -18.99 -8.15
CA VAL A 18 -8.07 -18.79 -7.34
C VAL A 18 -7.53 -17.38 -7.56
N LYS A 19 -7.40 -16.93 -8.82
CA LYS A 19 -6.94 -15.57 -9.14
C LYS A 19 -7.85 -14.47 -8.56
N ALA A 20 -9.16 -14.69 -8.54
CA ALA A 20 -10.11 -13.76 -7.91
C ALA A 20 -10.02 -13.75 -6.38
N THR A 21 -9.76 -14.90 -5.75
CA THR A 21 -9.56 -15.01 -4.30
C THR A 21 -8.26 -14.34 -3.88
N THR A 22 -7.16 -14.51 -4.62
CA THR A 22 -5.90 -13.80 -4.33
C THR A 22 -6.09 -12.29 -4.50
N ALA A 23 -6.74 -11.85 -5.58
CA ALA A 23 -7.04 -10.42 -5.79
C ALA A 23 -7.89 -9.81 -4.66
N ARG A 24 -8.87 -10.56 -4.12
CA ARG A 24 -9.67 -10.13 -2.96
C ARG A 24 -8.86 -10.11 -1.66
N ALA A 25 -7.93 -11.04 -1.47
CA ALA A 25 -7.06 -11.07 -0.29
C ALA A 25 -6.11 -9.87 -0.24
N VAL A 26 -5.50 -9.47 -1.37
CA VAL A 26 -4.69 -8.23 -1.43
C VAL A 26 -5.56 -6.97 -1.29
N SER A 27 -6.77 -6.98 -1.84
CA SER A 27 -7.68 -5.82 -1.74
C SER A 27 -8.32 -5.67 -0.35
N GLY A 28 -8.39 -6.75 0.44
CA GLY A 28 -8.86 -6.73 1.83
C GLY A 28 -7.81 -6.25 2.85
N ALA A 29 -6.52 -6.39 2.55
CA ALA A 29 -5.43 -5.96 3.43
C ALA A 29 -5.39 -4.43 3.63
N GLY A 30 -5.94 -3.65 2.69
CA GLY A 30 -6.03 -2.19 2.80
C GLY A 30 -7.22 -1.67 3.61
N LYS A 31 -8.19 -2.51 4.02
CA LYS A 31 -9.43 -2.05 4.66
C LYS A 31 -9.34 -1.86 6.19
N HIS A 32 -8.23 -2.24 6.79
CA HIS A 32 -7.99 -2.11 8.24
C HIS A 32 -6.93 -1.07 8.59
N ALA A 33 -6.69 -0.08 7.72
CA ALA A 33 -6.02 1.14 8.18
C ALA A 33 -7.01 1.87 9.10
N ARG A 34 -6.91 1.62 10.40
CA ARG A 34 -7.57 2.42 11.43
C ARG A 34 -7.24 3.87 11.11
N GLN A 35 -8.24 4.70 10.80
CA GLN A 35 -8.05 6.11 10.53
C GLN A 35 -7.63 6.79 11.83
N VAL A 36 -6.34 6.71 12.14
CA VAL A 36 -5.73 7.44 13.23
C VAL A 36 -5.49 8.85 12.70
N GLN A 37 -6.07 9.84 13.36
CA GLN A 37 -5.69 11.23 13.12
C GLN A 37 -4.24 11.38 13.57
N VAL A 38 -3.34 11.51 12.62
CA VAL A 38 -1.93 11.84 12.84
C VAL A 38 -1.76 13.33 12.57
N THR A 39 -1.07 14.02 13.47
CA THR A 39 -0.71 15.41 13.24
C THR A 39 0.54 15.49 12.36
N LEU A 40 0.79 16.65 11.75
CA LEU A 40 2.03 16.87 11.02
C LEU A 40 3.27 16.72 11.94
N GLY A 41 3.13 17.09 13.22
CA GLY A 41 4.18 16.91 14.23
C GLY A 41 4.54 15.44 14.43
N ASP A 42 3.54 14.55 14.49
CA ASP A 42 3.77 13.10 14.64
C ASP A 42 4.46 12.50 13.41
N LEU A 43 4.09 12.95 12.21
CA LEU A 43 4.73 12.53 10.96
C LEU A 43 6.20 12.97 10.90
N ILE A 44 6.49 14.20 11.34
CA ILE A 44 7.86 14.72 11.41
C ILE A 44 8.66 13.94 12.45
N ALA A 45 8.13 13.74 13.66
CA ALA A 45 8.81 12.98 14.70
C ALA A 45 9.15 11.55 14.24
N ALA A 46 8.18 10.85 13.65
CA ALA A 46 8.40 9.51 13.09
C ALA A 46 9.45 9.52 11.96
N ALA A 47 9.50 10.57 11.14
CA ALA A 47 10.53 10.72 10.12
C ALA A 47 11.93 10.89 10.74
N PHE A 48 12.06 11.68 11.80
CA PHE A 48 13.31 11.82 12.54
C PHE A 48 13.75 10.51 13.20
N ASP A 49 12.82 9.77 13.79
CA ASP A 49 13.08 8.47 14.41
C ASP A 49 13.51 7.42 13.38
N THR A 50 12.94 7.44 12.17
CA THR A 50 13.26 6.46 11.12
C THR A 50 14.60 6.74 10.42
N VAL A 51 15.01 8.00 10.26
CA VAL A 51 16.27 8.37 9.58
C VAL A 51 17.42 8.71 10.52
N GLY A 52 17.21 8.61 11.84
CA GLY A 52 18.27 8.76 12.84
C GLY A 52 18.73 10.20 13.06
N GLY A 53 17.84 11.19 12.98
CA GLY A 53 18.17 12.58 13.31
C GLY A 53 18.72 13.44 12.16
N GLU A 54 19.00 12.86 10.99
CA GLU A 54 19.56 13.61 9.87
C GLU A 54 18.50 14.45 9.11
N VAL A 55 18.51 15.77 9.33
CA VAL A 55 17.55 16.72 8.73
C VAL A 55 17.47 16.62 7.19
N LYS A 56 18.60 16.35 6.51
CA LYS A 56 18.61 16.15 5.04
C LYS A 56 17.81 14.92 4.61
N LYS A 57 17.92 13.82 5.36
CA LYS A 57 17.18 12.59 5.09
C LYS A 57 15.71 12.74 5.47
N VAL A 58 15.40 13.43 6.58
CA VAL A 58 14.01 13.78 6.94
C VAL A 58 13.36 14.57 5.83
N LYS A 59 14.05 15.61 5.31
CA LYS A 59 13.56 16.41 4.19
C LYS A 59 13.24 15.54 2.98
N GLN A 60 14.12 14.62 2.61
CA GLN A 60 13.91 13.71 1.49
C GLN A 60 12.68 12.80 1.68
N VAL A 61 12.48 12.27 2.89
CA VAL A 61 11.33 11.42 3.22
C VAL A 61 10.03 12.22 3.19
N MET A 62 10.03 13.42 3.79
CA MET A 62 8.85 14.29 3.86
C MET A 62 8.47 14.88 2.50
N SER A 63 9.44 15.17 1.63
CA SER A 63 9.20 15.67 0.28
C SER A 63 9.02 14.57 -0.77
N SER A 64 8.86 13.31 -0.33
CA SER A 64 8.71 12.18 -1.26
C SER A 64 7.34 12.18 -1.93
N THR A 65 7.27 11.60 -3.13
CA THR A 65 6.00 11.39 -3.85
C THR A 65 5.04 10.54 -3.01
N ASP A 66 5.54 9.53 -2.31
CA ASP A 66 4.73 8.66 -1.45
C ASP A 66 4.09 9.44 -0.29
N MET A 67 4.82 10.37 0.32
CA MET A 67 4.29 11.25 1.35
C MET A 67 3.22 12.21 0.80
N THR A 68 3.43 12.69 -0.42
CA THR A 68 2.45 13.54 -1.12
C THR A 68 1.16 12.77 -1.41
N LEU A 69 1.27 11.50 -1.81
CA LEU A 69 0.12 10.61 -2.01
C LEU A 69 -0.60 10.29 -0.69
N ALA A 70 0.14 10.06 0.39
CA ALA A 70 -0.41 9.70 1.69
C ALA A 70 -1.14 10.88 2.36
N THR A 71 -0.59 12.10 2.24
CA THR A 71 -1.12 13.29 2.93
C THR A 71 -2.01 14.15 2.03
N GLY A 72 -2.01 13.91 0.71
CA GLY A 72 -2.66 14.77 -0.28
C GLY A 72 -2.03 16.16 -0.39
N LYS A 73 -0.87 16.39 0.23
CA LYS A 73 -0.18 17.68 0.27
C LYS A 73 1.30 17.50 0.01
N HIS A 74 1.90 18.45 -0.69
CA HIS A 74 3.34 18.48 -0.88
C HIS A 74 4.00 19.14 0.35
N ILE A 75 4.76 18.36 1.13
CA ILE A 75 5.41 18.84 2.35
C ILE A 75 6.85 19.23 2.02
N VAL A 76 7.18 20.51 2.18
CA VAL A 76 8.52 21.05 1.96
C VAL A 76 9.13 21.42 3.29
N PHE A 77 10.23 20.76 3.65
CA PHE A 77 11.02 21.14 4.83
C PHE A 77 12.04 22.23 4.44
N VAL A 78 11.86 23.43 5.00
CA VAL A 78 12.77 24.57 4.86
C VAL A 78 13.48 24.73 6.19
N GLY A 79 14.74 24.30 6.23
CA GLY A 79 15.63 24.31 7.38
C GLY A 79 17.05 24.08 6.94
#